data_AF-A0A950N8E7-F1
#
_entry.id   AF-A0A950N8E7-F1
#
_cell.length_a   1.000
_cell.length_b   1.000
_cell.length_c   1.000
_cell.angle_alpha   90.00
_cell.angle_beta   90.00
_cell.angle_gamma   90.00
#
_symmetry.space_group_name_H-M   'P 1'
#
loop_
_entity.id
_entity.type
_entity.pdbx_description
1 polymer ?
#
loop_
_entity_poly.entity_id
_entity_poly.type
_entity_poly.pdbx_seq_one_letter_code
_entity_poly.pdbx_strand_id
1 'polypeptide(L)'
;MTTLPARVIAVEKRGDQHHVIVQIGAKYRGSFNTLAFGEIKPYSGFLKDGRLDLIYFRDPGLNVGDEFPLWTLHQRTSKKL
;
A
#
# COMPACT_ATOMS: atom_id res chain seq x y z
N MET A 1 11.90 -4.52 8.63
CA MET A 1 10.62 -3.95 8.16
C MET A 1 9.61 -4.06 9.28
N THR A 2 8.58 -3.21 9.30
CA THR A 2 7.49 -3.29 10.29
C THR A 2 6.17 -3.44 9.56
N THR A 3 5.38 -4.46 9.91
CA THR A 3 4.07 -4.71 9.29
C THR A 3 3.11 -3.56 9.60
N LEU A 4 2.37 -3.12 8.59
CA LEU A 4 1.30 -2.15 8.72
C LEU A 4 -0.04 -2.87 8.55
N PRO A 5 -0.98 -2.77 9.51
CA PRO A 5 -2.32 -3.29 9.30
C PRO A 5 -2.98 -2.51 8.16
N ALA A 6 -3.37 -3.20 7.11
CA ALA A 6 -3.94 -2.60 5.92
C ALA A 6 -5.02 -3.52 5.33
N ARG A 7 -6.07 -2.91 4.77
CA ARG A 7 -7.20 -3.63 4.18
C ARG A 7 -7.57 -3.05 2.83
N VAL A 8 -7.90 -3.91 1.88
CA VAL A 8 -8.45 -3.50 0.58
C VAL A 8 -9.87 -3.00 0.76
N ILE A 9 -10.15 -1.75 0.36
CA ILE A 9 -11.47 -1.12 0.48
C ILE A 9 -12.16 -0.93 -0.87
N ALA A 10 -11.42 -0.98 -1.98
CA ALA A 10 -11.99 -0.99 -3.32
C ALA A 10 -11.04 -1.66 -4.32
N VAL A 11 -11.63 -2.32 -5.33
CA VAL A 11 -10.94 -2.85 -6.50
C VAL A 11 -11.76 -2.50 -7.72
N GLU A 12 -11.18 -1.77 -8.66
CA GLU A 12 -11.82 -1.35 -9.90
C GLU A 12 -10.95 -1.75 -11.10
N LYS A 13 -11.57 -2.21 -12.17
CA LYS A 13 -10.89 -2.43 -13.44
C LYS A 13 -11.19 -1.28 -14.39
N ARG A 14 -10.15 -0.63 -14.92
CA ARG A 14 -10.24 0.48 -15.87
C ARG A 14 -9.36 0.16 -17.08
N GLY A 15 -9.96 -0.38 -18.14
CA GLY A 15 -9.22 -0.87 -19.30
C GLY A 15 -8.34 -2.05 -18.95
N ASP A 16 -7.03 -1.90 -19.15
CA ASP A 16 -5.98 -2.88 -18.82
C ASP A 16 -5.42 -2.70 -17.39
N GLN A 17 -5.88 -1.69 -16.66
CA GLN A 17 -5.42 -1.40 -15.30
C GLN A 17 -6.40 -1.90 -14.23
N HIS A 18 -5.84 -2.37 -13.13
CA HIS A 18 -6.55 -2.64 -11.88
C HIS A 18 -6.16 -1.56 -10.87
N HIS A 19 -7.15 -0.82 -10.41
CA HIS A 19 -7.05 0.23 -9.41
C HIS A 19 -7.46 -0.37 -8.08
N VAL A 20 -6.52 -0.45 -7.14
CA VAL A 20 -6.74 -1.02 -5.81
C VAL A 20 -6.59 0.09 -4.80
N ILE A 21 -7.61 0.26 -3.95
CA ILE A 21 -7.58 1.23 -2.86
C ILE A 21 -7.44 0.47 -1.56
N VAL A 22 -6.41 0.81 -0.79
CA VAL A 22 -6.06 0.19 0.49
C VAL A 22 -6.13 1.23 1.60
N GLN A 23 -6.79 0.89 2.69
CA GLN A 23 -6.80 1.68 3.92
C GLN A 23 -5.77 1.13 4.90
N ILE A 24 -4.83 1.97 5.33
CA ILE A 24 -3.94 1.66 6.44
C ILE A 24 -4.69 1.94 7.74
N GLY A 25 -4.77 0.94 8.62
CA GLY A 25 -5.54 1.00 9.88
C GLY A 25 -4.88 1.83 10.98
N ALA A 26 -3.58 2.06 10.90
CA ALA A 26 -2.85 2.95 11.80
C ALA A 26 -2.68 4.34 11.17
N LYS A 27 -2.53 5.39 11.99
CA LYS A 27 -2.10 6.73 11.54
C LYS A 27 -0.65 6.68 11.03
N TYR A 28 -0.46 6.15 9.82
CA TYR A 28 0.83 6.13 9.14
C TYR A 28 1.14 7.52 8.59
N ARG A 29 2.29 8.07 9.02
CA ARG A 29 2.76 9.41 8.63
C ARG A 29 3.95 9.37 7.66
N GLY A 30 4.32 8.19 7.19
CA GLY A 30 5.40 8.03 6.22
C GLY A 30 4.98 8.43 4.81
N SER A 31 5.93 8.33 3.88
CA SER A 31 5.68 8.56 2.46
C SER A 31 5.37 7.24 1.74
N PHE A 32 4.84 7.31 0.52
CA PHE A 32 4.72 6.12 -0.33
C PHE A 32 6.06 5.39 -0.53
N ASN A 33 7.15 6.14 -0.69
CA ASN A 33 8.49 5.60 -0.93
C ASN A 33 9.09 4.85 0.27
N THR A 34 8.48 4.99 1.45
CA THR A 34 8.87 4.23 2.65
C THR A 34 8.06 2.95 2.83
N LEU A 35 7.09 2.68 1.94
CA LEU A 35 6.31 1.45 1.94
C LEU A 35 7.03 0.33 1.18
N ALA A 36 6.77 -0.89 1.60
CA ALA A 36 7.15 -2.09 0.89
C ALA A 36 5.95 -3.01 0.74
N PHE A 37 5.89 -3.65 -0.43
CA PHE A 37 4.79 -4.47 -0.89
C PHE A 37 5.20 -5.94 -0.93
N GLY A 38 4.21 -6.83 -0.97
CA GLY A 38 4.42 -8.26 -1.12
C GLY A 38 4.98 -8.65 -2.50
N GLU A 39 4.78 -9.92 -2.86
CA GLU A 39 5.29 -10.46 -4.12
C GLU A 39 4.74 -9.72 -5.35
N ILE A 40 3.45 -9.38 -5.33
CA ILE A 40 2.77 -8.63 -6.38
C ILE A 40 2.92 -7.13 -6.10
N LYS A 41 3.89 -6.51 -6.78
CA LYS A 41 4.17 -5.08 -6.63
C LYS A 41 3.29 -4.23 -7.55
N PRO A 42 2.73 -3.11 -7.05
CA PRO A 42 2.04 -2.15 -7.89
C PRO A 42 3.01 -1.53 -8.90
N TYR A 43 2.50 -1.17 -10.07
CA TYR A 43 3.25 -0.39 -11.05
C TYR A 43 3.51 1.02 -10.51
N SER A 44 2.48 1.65 -9.95
CA SER A 44 2.57 2.96 -9.32
C SER A 44 1.52 3.09 -8.21
N GLY A 45 1.67 4.14 -7.41
CA GLY A 45 0.67 4.49 -6.42
C GLY A 45 1.00 5.78 -5.70
N PHE A 46 0.08 6.22 -4.86
CA PHE A 46 0.31 7.35 -3.97
C PHE A 46 -0.39 7.11 -2.62
N LEU A 47 0.14 7.76 -1.59
CA LEU A 47 -0.39 7.68 -0.24
C LEU A 47 -0.89 9.07 0.16
N LYS A 48 -2.15 9.15 0.59
CA LYS A 48 -2.75 10.36 1.15
C LYS A 48 -3.61 9.99 2.35
N ASP A 49 -3.36 10.61 3.50
CA ASP A 49 -4.18 10.46 4.71
C ASP A 49 -4.45 8.99 5.13
N GLY A 50 -3.44 8.12 4.97
CA GLY A 50 -3.55 6.68 5.29
C GLY A 50 -4.28 5.84 4.23
N ARG A 51 -4.78 6.48 3.16
CA ARG A 51 -5.33 5.83 1.98
C ARG A 51 -4.25 5.69 0.92
N LEU A 52 -4.12 4.47 0.41
CA LEU A 52 -3.14 4.08 -0.57
C LEU A 52 -3.87 3.69 -1.86
N ASP A 53 -3.68 4.48 -2.90
CA ASP A 53 -4.25 4.24 -4.23
C ASP A 53 -3.15 3.63 -5.11
N LEU A 54 -3.40 2.41 -5.59
CA LEU A 54 -2.42 1.56 -6.30
C LEU A 54 -2.90 1.19 -7.70
N ILE A 55 -1.99 1.15 -8.65
CA ILE A 55 -2.24 0.76 -10.04
C ILE A 55 -1.45 -0.50 -10.38
N TYR A 56 -2.12 -1.50 -10.94
CA TYR A 56 -1.53 -2.74 -11.44
C TYR A 56 -1.92 -2.97 -12.90
N PHE A 57 -0.98 -3.43 -13.73
CA PHE A 57 -1.25 -3.87 -15.12
C PHE A 57 -1.63 -5.35 -15.24
N ARG A 58 -1.38 -6.14 -14.19
CA ARG A 58 -1.86 -7.51 -14.06
C ARG A 58 -2.91 -7.53 -12.96
N ASP A 59 -3.90 -8.40 -13.10
CA ASP A 59 -4.84 -8.68 -12.02
C ASP A 59 -4.07 -9.09 -10.75
N PRO A 60 -4.16 -8.32 -9.65
CA PRO A 60 -3.45 -8.63 -8.43
C PRO A 60 -4.11 -9.74 -7.60
N GLY A 61 -5.29 -10.24 -7.99
CA GLY A 61 -6.01 -11.28 -7.27
C GLY A 61 -6.53 -10.83 -5.90
N LEU A 62 -6.80 -9.53 -5.74
CA LEU A 62 -7.28 -8.92 -4.50
C LEU A 62 -8.77 -8.65 -4.56
N ASN A 63 -9.46 -8.83 -3.43
CA ASN A 63 -10.87 -8.53 -3.25
C ASN A 63 -11.07 -7.49 -2.14
N VAL A 64 -12.23 -6.82 -2.15
CA VAL A 64 -12.62 -5.90 -1.09
C VAL A 64 -12.77 -6.69 0.22
N GLY A 65 -12.15 -6.18 1.29
CA GLY A 65 -12.13 -6.82 2.61
C GLY A 65 -10.83 -7.57 2.92
N ASP A 66 -10.04 -7.92 1.90
CA ASP A 66 -8.79 -8.66 2.07
C ASP A 66 -7.77 -7.88 2.91
N GLU A 67 -7.02 -8.61 3.72
CA GLU A 67 -5.81 -8.06 4.34
C GLU A 67 -4.78 -7.79 3.25
N PHE A 68 -4.18 -6.60 3.29
CA PHE A 68 -3.21 -6.18 2.29
C PHE A 68 -1.78 -6.28 2.86
N PRO A 69 -0.89 -7.10 2.25
CA PRO A 69 0.47 -7.28 2.73
C PRO A 69 1.30 -6.00 2.53
N LEU A 70 1.46 -5.24 3.61
CA LEU A 70 2.13 -3.93 3.60
C LEU A 70 3.09 -3.81 4.78
N TRP A 71 4.26 -3.25 4.49
CA TRP A 71 5.26 -2.95 5.50
C TRP A 71 5.82 -1.54 5.31
N THR A 72 6.39 -0.98 6.37
CA THR A 72 7.29 0.17 6.27
C THR A 72 8.74 -0.28 6.31
N LEU A 73 9.55 0.31 5.44
CA LEU A 73 11.00 0.32 5.56
C LEU A 73 11.34 1.05 6.87
N HIS A 74 12.22 0.44 7.67
CA HIS A 74 12.57 0.95 8.99
C HIS A 74 13.22 2.33 8.80
N GLN A 75 12.59 3.40 9.30
CA GLN A 75 13.28 4.67 9.39
C GLN A 75 14.32 4.51 10.49
N ARG A 76 15.59 4.41 10.10
CA ARG A 76 16.69 4.59 11.04
C ARG A 76 16.50 5.99 11.62
N THR A 77 15.97 6.07 12.84
CA THR A 77 16.01 7.31 13.62
C THR A 77 17.47 7.67 13.74
N SER A 78 17.92 8.66 12.97
CA SER A 78 19.17 9.34 13.26
C SER A 78 19.00 9.91 14.66
N LYS A 79 19.55 9.23 15.67
CA LYS A 79 19.83 9.85 16.97
C LYS A 79 20.72 11.04 16.63
N LYS A 80 20.19 12.26 16.79
CA LYS A 80 21.03 13.44 16.87
C LYS A 80 21.92 13.24 18.09
N LEU A 81 23.23 13.17 17.85
CA LEU A 81 24.28 13.33 18.86
C LEU A 81 24.21 14.75 19.41
#